data_AF-M7Z700-F1
#
_entry.id   AF-M7Z700-F1
#
_cell.length_a   1.000
_cell.length_b   1.000
_cell.length_c   1.000
_cell.angle_alpha   90.00
_cell.angle_beta   90.00
_cell.angle_gamma   90.00
#
_symmetry.space_group_name_H-M   'P 1'
#
loop_
_entity.id
_entity.type
_entity.pdbx_description
1 polymer ?
#
loop_
_entity_poly.entity_id
_entity_poly.type
_entity_poly.pdbx_seq_one_letter_code
_entity_poly.pdbx_strand_id
1 'polypeptide(L)'
;MAPDPPLAADLPEPCREALFEYAEQHRGVLAAGAEPRVSIACFFSTHFHPASTRAYGPIGELVSGGSPALYRETLVRDYVKHYYAIGLDGKAALSVFRL
;
A
#
# COMPACT_ATOMS: atom_id res chain seq x y z
N MET A 1 -1.21 -5.63 -12.99
CA MET A 1 0.18 -5.87 -12.56
C MET A 1 0.40 -5.02 -11.33
N ALA A 2 0.80 -5.62 -10.21
CA ALA A 2 1.01 -4.87 -8.97
C ALA A 2 2.29 -4.02 -9.10
N PRO A 3 2.31 -2.75 -8.70
CA PRO A 3 3.52 -1.97 -8.63
C PRO A 3 4.43 -2.55 -7.56
N ASP A 4 5.71 -2.25 -7.74
CA ASP A 4 6.74 -2.75 -6.86
C ASP A 4 6.45 -2.29 -5.42
N PRO A 5 6.41 -3.23 -4.46
CA PRO A 5 6.23 -2.87 -3.07
C PRO A 5 7.36 -1.92 -2.64
N PRO A 6 7.05 -0.89 -1.83
CA PRO A 6 8.08 0.03 -1.34
C PRO A 6 9.16 -0.78 -0.62
N LEU A 7 10.43 -0.40 -0.82
CA LEU A 7 11.53 -1.03 -0.12
C LEU A 7 11.30 -0.92 1.38
N ALA A 8 11.56 -1.99 2.10
CA ALA A 8 11.35 -2.06 3.53
C ALA A 8 11.99 -0.90 4.30
N ALA A 9 13.14 -0.41 3.84
CA ALA A 9 13.84 0.74 4.41
C ALA A 9 13.00 2.03 4.43
N ASP A 10 12.02 2.16 3.53
CA ASP A 10 11.16 3.35 3.39
C ASP A 10 9.95 3.34 4.33
N LEU A 11 9.73 2.24 5.07
CA LEU A 11 8.62 2.10 6.00
C LEU A 11 9.06 2.33 7.45
N PRO A 12 8.20 2.95 8.29
CA PRO A 12 8.36 2.95 9.75
C PRO A 12 8.50 1.51 10.25
N GLU A 13 9.34 1.26 11.26
CA GLU A 13 9.63 -0.12 11.74
C GLU A 13 8.40 -0.99 12.00
N PRO A 14 7.31 -0.49 12.64
CA PRO A 14 6.12 -1.31 12.86
C PRO A 14 5.44 -1.74 11.56
N CYS A 15 5.45 -0.87 10.55
CA CYS A 15 4.90 -1.16 9.22
C CYS A 15 5.84 -2.05 8.41
N ARG A 16 7.16 -1.93 8.63
CA ARG A 16 8.19 -2.75 7.99
C ARG A 16 8.03 -4.21 8.40
N GLU A 17 7.85 -4.49 9.68
CA GLU A 17 7.63 -5.86 10.18
C GLU A 17 6.33 -6.46 9.64
N ALA A 18 5.22 -5.73 9.75
CA ALA A 18 3.92 -6.20 9.25
C ALA A 18 3.91 -6.42 7.73
N LEU A 19 4.61 -5.57 6.97
CA LEU A 19 4.67 -5.68 5.50
C LEU A 19 5.64 -6.78 5.05
N PHE A 20 6.73 -7.03 5.78
CA PHE A 20 7.57 -8.20 5.54
C PHE A 20 6.86 -9.50 5.91
N GLU A 21 6.15 -9.56 7.03
CA GLU A 21 5.40 -10.74 7.42
C GLU A 21 4.28 -11.04 6.41
N TYR A 22 3.56 -10.01 5.97
CA TYR A 22 2.58 -10.10 4.89
C TYR A 22 3.24 -10.54 3.56
N ALA A 23 4.35 -9.92 3.17
CA ALA A 23 5.04 -10.24 1.93
C ALA A 23 5.63 -11.65 1.94
N GLU A 24 6.15 -12.15 3.05
CA GLU A 24 6.63 -13.53 3.19
C GLU A 24 5.46 -14.53 3.12
N GLN A 25 4.32 -14.21 3.74
CA GLN A 25 3.09 -15.02 3.61
C GLN A 25 2.57 -15.06 2.15
N HIS A 26 2.76 -13.99 1.37
CA HIS A 26 2.26 -13.86 0.00
C HIS A 26 3.29 -14.21 -1.10
N ARG A 27 4.60 -14.17 -0.81
CA ARG A 27 5.68 -14.61 -1.73
C ARG A 27 5.67 -16.12 -1.99
N GLY A 28 4.89 -16.87 -1.22
CA GLY A 28 4.71 -18.32 -1.36
C GLY A 28 3.92 -18.79 -2.58
N VAL A 29 3.47 -17.92 -3.49
CA VAL A 29 2.98 -18.34 -4.82
C VAL A 29 4.16 -18.44 -5.81
N LEU A 30 5.26 -19.04 -5.36
CA LEU A 30 6.21 -19.63 -6.29
C LEU A 30 5.50 -20.80 -6.96
N ALA A 31 5.72 -20.97 -8.27
CA ALA A 31 5.16 -22.05 -9.06
C ALA A 31 5.64 -23.43 -8.54
N ALA A 32 5.03 -23.89 -7.45
CA ALA A 32 5.33 -25.17 -6.85
C ALA A 32 4.53 -26.23 -7.61
N GLY A 33 5.20 -26.87 -8.56
CA GLY A 33 4.70 -28.02 -9.30
C GLY A 33 4.02 -27.63 -10.61
N ALA A 34 4.21 -28.49 -11.60
CA ALA A 34 3.75 -28.37 -12.99
C ALA A 34 2.22 -28.42 -13.18
N GLU A 35 1.42 -27.93 -12.23
CA GLU A 35 -0.04 -27.97 -12.26
C GLU A 35 -0.68 -26.57 -12.13
N PRO A 36 -1.72 -26.24 -12.91
CA PRO A 36 -2.42 -24.96 -12.79
C PRO A 36 -3.02 -24.76 -11.39
N ARG A 37 -2.60 -23.69 -10.70
CA ARG A 37 -3.20 -23.26 -9.43
C ARG A 37 -4.24 -22.18 -9.67
N VAL A 38 -5.41 -22.31 -9.05
CA VAL A 38 -6.47 -21.30 -9.06
C VAL A 38 -6.52 -20.63 -7.69
N SER A 39 -6.53 -19.30 -7.67
CA SER A 39 -6.70 -18.51 -6.45
C SER A 39 -7.73 -17.41 -6.68
N ILE A 40 -8.54 -17.12 -5.65
CA ILE A 40 -9.48 -16.00 -5.63
C ILE A 40 -9.03 -15.04 -4.54
N ALA A 41 -8.88 -13.77 -4.88
CA ALA A 41 -8.61 -12.71 -3.93
C ALA A 41 -9.81 -11.75 -3.87
N CYS A 42 -10.19 -11.33 -2.66
CA CYS A 42 -11.23 -10.35 -2.43
C CYS A 42 -10.64 -9.17 -1.66
N PHE A 43 -10.70 -7.97 -2.24
CA PHE A 43 -10.20 -6.74 -1.62
C PHE A 43 -11.38 -5.83 -1.30
N PHE A 44 -11.53 -5.48 -0.02
CA PHE A 44 -12.49 -4.45 0.39
C PHE A 44 -11.85 -3.08 0.21
N SER A 45 -12.44 -2.26 -0.65
CA SER A 45 -11.96 -0.89 -0.84
C SER A 45 -13.08 0.08 -1.19
N THR A 46 -12.95 1.29 -0.66
CA THR A 46 -13.92 2.38 -0.86
C THR A 46 -13.63 3.22 -2.11
N HIS A 47 -12.55 2.95 -2.84
CA HIS A 47 -12.13 3.79 -3.98
C HIS A 47 -13.08 3.75 -5.18
N PHE A 48 -13.82 2.66 -5.35
CA PHE A 48 -14.85 2.54 -6.39
C PHE A 48 -16.17 3.23 -6.02
N HIS A 49 -16.33 3.66 -4.76
CA HIS A 49 -17.55 4.30 -4.33
C HIS A 49 -17.49 5.79 -4.69
N PRO A 50 -18.30 6.28 -5.65
CA PRO A 50 -18.19 7.66 -6.14
C PRO A 50 -18.48 8.71 -5.06
N ALA A 51 -19.22 8.34 -4.01
CA ALA A 51 -19.51 9.22 -2.87
C ALA A 51 -18.53 9.06 -1.69
N SER A 52 -17.43 8.32 -1.84
CA SER A 52 -16.42 8.22 -0.78
C SER A 52 -15.70 9.56 -0.61
N THR A 53 -16.02 10.28 0.47
CA THR A 53 -15.40 11.56 0.85
C THR A 53 -14.42 11.43 2.01
N ARG A 54 -14.23 10.22 2.53
CA ARG A 54 -13.33 9.98 3.66
C ARG A 54 -11.89 10.23 3.22
N ALA A 55 -11.25 11.17 3.90
CA ALA A 55 -9.83 11.45 3.77
C ALA A 55 -9.03 10.57 4.74
N TYR A 56 -7.83 10.18 4.30
CA TYR A 56 -6.96 9.22 4.97
C TYR A 56 -5.59 9.87 5.14
N GLY A 57 -5.02 9.73 6.32
CA GLY A 57 -3.71 10.28 6.65
C GLY A 57 -3.12 9.55 7.87
N PRO A 58 -1.97 10.03 8.38
CA PRO A 58 -1.37 9.51 9.59
C PRO A 58 -2.35 9.47 10.77
N ILE A 59 -2.32 8.38 11.53
CA ILE A 59 -3.18 8.22 12.71
C ILE A 59 -2.70 9.20 13.78
N GLY A 60 -3.53 10.19 14.12
CA GLY A 60 -3.15 11.28 15.03
C GLY A 60 -2.62 10.80 16.38
N GLU A 61 -3.17 9.69 16.91
CA GLU A 61 -2.73 9.07 18.16
C GLU A 61 -1.30 8.51 18.12
N LEU A 62 -0.79 8.15 16.93
CA LEU A 62 0.58 7.64 16.75
C LEU A 62 1.59 8.76 16.45
N VAL A 63 1.12 9.88 15.89
CA VAL A 63 1.95 11.05 15.56
C VAL A 63 2.29 11.87 16.83
N SER A 64 1.43 11.85 17.84
CA SER A 64 1.65 12.58 19.10
C SER A 64 2.76 11.99 19.99
N GLY A 65 3.15 10.72 19.76
CA GLY A 65 4.16 10.00 20.54
C GLY A 65 5.63 10.28 20.18
N GLY A 66 5.91 11.34 19.40
CA GLY A 66 7.27 11.71 18.97
C GLY A 66 7.67 11.23 17.57
N SER A 67 6.72 10.63 16.82
CA SER A 67 6.93 10.32 15.41
C SER A 67 6.32 11.42 14.52
N PRO A 68 7.11 12.13 13.69
CA PRO A 68 6.55 13.15 12.82
C PRO A 68 5.66 12.51 11.75
N ALA A 69 4.58 13.20 11.39
CA ALA A 69 3.79 12.82 10.22
C ALA A 69 4.70 12.82 8.98
N LEU A 70 4.69 11.71 8.22
CA LEU A 70 5.50 11.57 6.99
C LEU A 70 4.68 11.81 5.72
N TYR A 71 3.36 11.76 5.82
CA TYR A 71 2.44 11.81 4.69
C TYR A 71 1.31 12.81 4.98
N ARG A 72 0.86 13.49 3.93
CA ARG A 72 -0.30 14.38 3.96
C ARG A 72 -1.60 13.58 3.88
N GLU A 73 -2.69 14.20 4.28
CA GLU A 73 -4.04 13.64 4.13
C GLU A 73 -4.46 13.59 2.65
N THR A 74 -5.08 12.49 2.22
CA THR A 74 -5.50 12.26 0.82
C THR A 74 -6.77 11.41 0.72
N LEU A 75 -7.48 11.49 -0.40
CA LEU A 75 -8.58 10.59 -0.70
C LEU A 75 -8.05 9.30 -1.32
N VAL A 76 -8.67 8.16 -1.00
CA VAL A 76 -8.29 6.86 -1.60
C VAL A 76 -8.44 6.89 -3.12
N ARG A 77 -9.45 7.59 -3.65
CA ARG A 77 -9.62 7.75 -5.10
C ARG A 77 -8.43 8.45 -5.75
N ASP A 78 -7.90 9.49 -5.10
CA ASP A 78 -6.79 10.28 -5.64
C ASP A 78 -5.49 9.49 -5.56
N TYR A 79 -5.28 8.75 -4.47
CA TYR A 79 -4.21 7.76 -4.36
C TYR A 79 -4.28 6.70 -5.46
N VAL A 80 -5.42 6.03 -5.65
CA VAL A 80 -5.58 4.97 -6.66
C VAL A 80 -5.40 5.51 -8.08
N LYS A 81 -5.93 6.70 -8.37
CA LYS A 81 -5.72 7.36 -9.67
C LYS A 81 -4.23 7.62 -9.92
N HIS A 82 -3.51 8.12 -8.92
CA HIS A 82 -2.08 8.38 -9.02
C HIS A 82 -1.27 7.09 -9.17
N TYR A 83 -1.57 6.09 -8.35
CA TYR A 83 -0.97 4.77 -8.36
C TYR A 83 -1.04 4.09 -9.74
N TYR A 84 -2.22 4.09 -10.38
CA TYR A 84 -2.36 3.54 -11.72
C TYR A 84 -1.68 4.39 -12.81
N ALA A 85 -1.55 5.70 -12.59
CA ALA A 85 -0.85 6.59 -13.52
C ALA A 85 0.67 6.43 -13.51
N ILE A 86 1.26 5.97 -12.39
CA ILE A 86 2.71 5.70 -12.27
C ILE A 86 3.12 4.46 -13.09
N GLY A 87 2.22 3.49 -13.25
CA GLY A 87 2.54 2.25 -13.96
C GLY A 87 3.61 1.42 -13.25
N LEU A 88 4.56 0.89 -14.03
CA LEU A 88 5.58 -0.07 -13.57
C LEU A 88 6.96 0.57 -13.41
N ASP A 89 7.00 1.89 -13.32
CA ASP A 89 8.25 2.67 -13.36
C ASP A 89 9.07 2.59 -12.05
N GLY A 90 8.75 1.67 -11.13
CA GLY A 90 9.44 1.50 -9.85
C GLY A 90 9.37 2.71 -8.90
N LYS A 91 8.58 3.73 -9.23
CA LYS A 91 8.38 4.91 -8.37
C LYS A 91 7.37 4.57 -7.28
N ALA A 92 7.72 4.87 -6.02
CA ALA A 92 6.82 4.65 -4.90
C ALA A 92 5.56 5.52 -5.05
N ALA A 93 4.38 4.89 -5.08
CA ALA A 93 3.11 5.61 -5.22
C ALA A 93 2.81 6.61 -4.10
N LEU A 94 3.51 6.48 -2.98
CA LEU A 94 3.38 7.35 -1.82
C LEU A 94 4.27 8.60 -1.89
N SER A 95 5.24 8.68 -2.81
CA SER A 95 6.18 9.81 -2.90
C SER A 95 5.48 11.15 -3.04
N VAL A 96 4.45 11.22 -3.88
CA VAL A 96 3.68 12.46 -4.11
C VAL A 96 2.89 12.88 -2.88
N PHE A 97 2.65 11.99 -1.94
CA PHE A 97 1.89 12.28 -0.71
C PHE A 97 2.79 12.58 0.50
N ARG A 98 4.13 12.55 0.36
CA ARG A 98 5.02 12.96 1.46
C ARG A 98 4.88 14.45 1.79
N LEU A 99 5.17 14.79 3.04
CA LEU A 99 5.34 16.17 3.53
C LEU A 99 6.73 16.73 3.17
#